data_AF-A0A326QL44-F1
#
_entry.id   AF-A0A326QL44-F1
#
_cell.length_a   1.000
_cell.length_b   1.000
_cell.length_c   1.000
_cell.angle_alpha   90.00
_cell.angle_beta   90.00
_cell.angle_gamma   90.00
#
_symmetry.space_group_name_H-M   'P 1'
#
loop_
_entity.id
_entity.type
_entity.pdbx_description
1 polymer ?
#
loop_
_entity_poly.entity_id
_entity_poly.type
_entity_poly.pdbx_seq_one_letter_code
_entity_poly.pdbx_strand_id
1 'polypeptide(L)'
;MAEQLQRLLVIDGRDWHAHKSHKPRRAAEQIASALVHLLSEASPAHRRDPVAHAEAIALLEHGLGWLKGERSDPGCPSHGHGSR
;
A
#
# COMPACT_ATOMS: atom_id res chain seq x y z
N MET A 1 -16.61 3.16 -1.27
CA MET A 1 -15.80 4.39 -1.49
C MET A 1 -14.29 4.12 -1.35
N ALA A 2 -13.83 3.51 -0.24
CA ALA A 2 -12.41 3.19 -0.03
C ALA A 2 -11.80 2.32 -1.14
N GLU A 3 -12.50 1.28 -1.58
CA GLU A 3 -12.04 0.39 -2.67
C GLU A 3 -11.89 1.13 -4.01
N GLN A 4 -12.74 2.14 -4.26
CA GLN A 4 -12.63 2.96 -5.47
C GLN A 4 -11.39 3.86 -5.41
N LEU A 5 -11.14 4.48 -4.25
CA LEU A 5 -9.92 5.27 -4.04
C LEU A 5 -8.67 4.39 -4.18
N GLN A 6 -8.69 3.19 -3.60
CA GLN A 6 -7.59 2.23 -3.70
C GLN A 6 -7.33 1.84 -5.16
N ARG A 7 -8.37 1.56 -5.96
CA ARG A 7 -8.22 1.26 -7.40
C ARG A 7 -7.60 2.42 -8.19
N LEU A 8 -7.91 3.67 -7.86
CA LEU A 8 -7.31 4.84 -8.49
C LEU A 8 -5.84 5.04 -8.08
N LEU A 9 -5.49 4.56 -6.88
CA LEU A 9 -4.18 4.78 -6.28
C LEU A 9 -3.24 3.58 -6.37
N VAL A 10 -3.69 2.42 -6.81
CA VAL A 10 -2.80 1.26 -6.97
C VAL A 10 -1.68 1.59 -7.96
N ILE A 11 -0.45 1.24 -7.63
CA ILE A 11 0.69 1.35 -8.54
C ILE A 11 0.98 -0.05 -9.05
N ASP A 12 0.65 -0.29 -10.32
CA ASP A 12 0.93 -1.55 -10.98
C ASP A 12 2.34 -1.58 -11.61
N GLY A 13 2.68 -2.68 -12.28
CA GLY A 13 3.98 -2.82 -12.94
C GLY A 13 4.25 -1.79 -14.05
N ARG A 14 3.21 -1.20 -14.65
CA ARG A 14 3.34 -0.18 -15.71
C ARG A 14 3.71 1.16 -15.10
N ASP A 15 3.05 1.53 -14.00
CA ASP A 15 3.26 2.80 -13.31
C ASP A 15 4.39 2.77 -12.28
N TRP A 16 4.93 1.58 -11.98
CA TRP A 16 6.01 1.37 -11.02
C TRP A 16 7.18 2.32 -11.24
N HIS A 17 7.69 2.39 -12.47
CA HIS A 17 8.87 3.19 -12.77
C HIS A 17 8.63 4.70 -12.59
N ALA A 18 7.40 5.17 -12.81
CA ALA A 18 7.03 6.57 -12.68
C ALA A 18 6.79 6.97 -11.22
N HIS A 19 6.34 6.03 -10.38
CA HIS A 19 5.85 6.35 -9.04
C HIS A 19 6.62 5.71 -7.89
N LYS A 20 7.58 4.82 -8.16
CA LYS A 20 8.41 4.17 -7.13
C LYS A 20 8.93 5.20 -6.12
N SER A 21 9.66 6.21 -6.58
CA SER A 21 10.29 7.22 -5.71
C SER A 21 9.37 8.39 -5.32
N HIS A 22 8.14 8.43 -5.83
CA HIS A 22 7.22 9.53 -5.58
C HIS A 22 6.54 9.37 -4.22
N LYS A 23 7.25 9.81 -3.16
CA LYS A 23 6.88 9.58 -1.76
C LYS A 23 5.41 9.86 -1.42
N PRO A 24 4.80 11.00 -1.83
CA PRO A 24 3.38 11.24 -1.54
C PRO A 24 2.44 10.24 -2.23
N ARG A 25 2.81 9.76 -3.42
CA ARG A 25 1.99 8.83 -4.22
C ARG A 25 2.02 7.44 -3.61
N ARG A 26 3.20 6.98 -3.17
CA ARG A 26 3.37 5.73 -2.42
C ARG A 26 2.66 5.77 -1.07
N ALA A 27 2.75 6.89 -0.35
CA ALA A 27 2.02 7.07 0.90
C ALA A 27 0.49 6.96 0.69
N ALA A 28 -0.03 7.67 -0.31
CA ALA A 28 -1.45 7.67 -0.64
C ALA A 28 -1.97 6.27 -1.03
N GLU A 29 -1.19 5.52 -1.82
CA GLU A 29 -1.50 4.12 -2.16
C GLU A 29 -1.63 3.24 -0.90
N GLN A 30 -0.62 3.27 -0.01
CA GLN A 30 -0.61 2.44 1.19
C GLN A 30 -1.77 2.80 2.14
N ILE A 31 -2.03 4.10 2.34
CA ILE A 31 -3.13 4.57 3.19
C ILE A 31 -4.49 4.19 2.59
N ALA A 32 -4.66 4.28 1.27
CA ALA A 32 -5.90 3.86 0.62
C ALA A 32 -6.16 2.35 0.78
N SER A 33 -5.11 1.51 0.70
CA SER A 33 -5.21 0.09 1.02
C SER A 33 -5.58 -0.14 2.49
N ALA A 34 -5.00 0.61 3.44
CA ALA A 34 -5.38 0.51 4.86
C ALA A 34 -6.85 0.83 5.09
N LEU A 35 -7.38 1.85 4.39
CA LEU A 35 -8.80 2.21 4.45
C LEU A 35 -9.71 1.09 3.94
N VAL A 36 -9.28 0.27 2.97
CA VAL A 36 -10.05 -0.90 2.52
C VAL A 36 -10.13 -1.95 3.63
N HIS A 37 -9.03 -2.23 4.34
CA HIS A 37 -9.03 -3.14 5.49
C HIS A 37 -9.93 -2.63 6.63
N LEU A 38 -9.98 -1.31 6.87
CA LEU A 38 -10.79 -0.71 7.93
C LEU A 38 -12.27 -0.53 7.57
N LEU A 39 -12.61 -0.35 6.29
CA LEU A 39 -13.94 0.10 5.87
C LEU A 39 -14.71 -0.86 4.97
N SER A 40 -14.07 -1.89 4.38
CA SER A 40 -14.83 -2.84 3.54
C SER A 40 -15.84 -3.59 4.42
N GLU A 41 -17.08 -3.73 3.95
CA GLU A 41 -18.10 -4.51 4.67
C GLU A 41 -17.80 -6.02 4.63
N ALA A 42 -17.02 -6.46 3.64
CA ALA A 42 -16.41 -7.78 3.60
C ALA A 42 -15.16 -7.86 4.49
N SER A 43 -14.57 -6.72 4.86
CA SER A 43 -13.52 -6.67 5.86
C SER A 43 -14.16 -6.86 7.23
N PRO A 44 -13.67 -7.81 8.03
CA PRO A 44 -14.09 -7.99 9.41
C PRO A 44 -13.70 -6.84 10.36
N ALA A 45 -13.51 -5.61 9.87
CA ALA A 45 -13.58 -4.41 10.70
C ALA A 45 -14.98 -4.19 11.32
N HIS A 46 -16.05 -4.71 10.69
CA HIS A 46 -17.36 -4.88 11.34
C HIS A 46 -17.40 -6.09 12.31
N ARG A 47 -16.37 -6.94 12.32
CA ARG A 47 -16.28 -8.20 13.06
C ARG A 47 -14.88 -8.37 13.66
N ARG A 48 -14.41 -7.44 14.52
CA ARG A 48 -13.10 -7.48 15.23
C ARG A 48 -12.11 -8.54 14.71
N ASP A 49 -11.65 -8.40 13.48
CA ASP A 49 -10.61 -9.30 12.96
C ASP A 49 -9.24 -8.71 13.25
N PRO A 50 -8.47 -9.35 14.13
CA PRO A 50 -7.14 -8.90 14.48
C PRO A 50 -6.19 -8.89 13.26
N VAL A 51 -6.43 -9.74 12.25
CA VAL A 51 -5.59 -9.80 11.05
C VAL A 51 -5.81 -8.56 10.18
N ALA A 52 -7.06 -8.25 9.80
CA ALA A 52 -7.37 -7.04 9.05
C ALA A 52 -6.90 -5.75 9.77
N HIS A 53 -6.98 -5.72 11.10
CA HIS A 53 -6.50 -4.59 11.90
C HIS A 53 -4.96 -4.48 11.89
N ALA A 54 -4.24 -5.61 12.02
CA ALA A 54 -2.79 -5.63 11.94
C ALA A 54 -2.29 -5.20 10.54
N GLU A 55 -2.93 -5.67 9.47
CA GLU A 55 -2.63 -5.27 8.09
C GLU A 55 -2.85 -3.76 7.89
N ALA A 56 -3.96 -3.21 8.42
CA ALA A 56 -4.21 -1.79 8.36
C ALA A 56 -3.13 -0.97 9.08
N ILE A 57 -2.67 -1.41 10.27
CA ILE A 57 -1.58 -0.75 11.00
C ILE A 57 -0.29 -0.77 10.16
N ALA A 58 0.10 -1.95 9.65
CA ALA A 58 1.32 -2.09 8.86
C ALA A 58 1.30 -1.18 7.62
N LEU A 59 0.17 -1.08 6.94
CA LEU A 59 -0.02 -0.18 5.78
C LEU A 59 0.07 1.30 6.16
N LEU A 60 -0.49 1.70 7.32
CA LEU A 60 -0.40 3.07 7.83
C LEU A 60 1.04 3.44 8.21
N GLU A 61 1.76 2.57 8.91
CA GLU A 61 3.18 2.76 9.25
C GLU A 61 4.03 2.87 7.99
N HIS A 62 3.77 2.02 7.00
CA HIS A 62 4.40 2.08 5.68
C HIS A 62 4.13 3.39 4.94
N GLY A 63 2.89 3.89 4.97
CA GLY A 63 2.53 5.18 4.38
C GLY A 63 3.20 6.35 5.10
N LEU A 64 3.24 6.31 6.42
CA LEU A 64 3.91 7.31 7.24
C LEU A 64 5.42 7.35 6.97
N GLY A 65 6.08 6.20 6.87
CA GLY A 65 7.49 6.12 6.54
C GLY A 65 7.83 6.72 5.17
N TRP A 66 6.91 6.63 4.19
CA TRP A 66 7.06 7.35 2.92
C TRP A 66 6.98 8.87 3.10
N LEU A 67 5.98 9.38 3.84
CA LEU A 67 5.83 10.82 4.09
C LEU A 67 7.02 11.40 4.86
N LYS A 68 7.56 10.64 5.83
CA LYS A 68 8.76 11.02 6.59
C LYS A 68 10.05 10.87 5.80
N GLY A 69 10.03 10.16 4.67
CA GLY A 69 11.23 9.86 3.88
C GLY A 69 12.14 8.80 4.49
N GLU A 70 11.63 8.02 5.46
CA GLU A 70 12.32 6.90 6.11
C GLU A 70 12.34 5.65 5.23
N ARG A 71 11.50 5.61 4.18
CA ARG A 71 11.43 4.52 3.21
C ARG A 71 12.02 4.92 1.87
N SER A 72 12.64 3.94 1.23
CA SER A 72 13.22 4.03 -0.11
C SER A 72 12.65 2.94 -1.00
N ASP A 73 12.83 3.10 -2.32
CA ASP A 73 12.33 2.16 -3.32
C ASP A 73 12.82 0.73 -3.07
N PRO A 74 11.92 -0.28 -3.03
CA PRO A 74 12.29 -1.68 -2.79
C PRO A 74 13.02 -2.34 -3.98
N GLY A 75 13.57 -1.56 -4.92
CA GLY A 75 14.16 -2.06 -6.15
C GLY A 75 13.11 -2.38 -7.23
N CYS A 76 13.57 -2.74 -8.43
CA CYS A 76 12.68 -3.07 -9.53
C CYS A 76 12.12 -4.49 -9.38
N PRO A 77 10.80 -4.72 -9.50
CA PRO A 77 10.22 -6.07 -9.41
C PRO A 77 10.68 -7.00 -10.55
N SER A 78 11.27 -6.48 -11.64
CA SER A 78 11.79 -7.28 -12.75
C SER A 78 13.22 -7.81 -12.58
N HIS A 79 13.88 -7.55 -11.45
CA HIS A 79 15.23 -8.08 -11.15
C HIS A 79 15.20 -9.17 -10.06
N GLY A 80 14.23 -10.08 -10.14
CA GLY A 80 14.06 -11.19 -9.20
C GLY A 80 14.41 -12.59 -9.72
N HIS A 81 14.72 -12.77 -11.01
CA HIS A 81 15.11 -14.07 -11.58
C HIS A 81 16.38 -13.94 -12.42
N GLY A 82 17.52 -13.76 -11.74
CA GLY A 82 18.84 -13.96 -12.31
C GLY A 82 19.33 -15.36 -11.95
N SER A 83 19.44 -16.23 -12.96
CA SER A 83 19.93 -17.60 -12.91
C SER A 83 21.13 -17.82 -11.98
N ARG A 84 21.00 -18.80 -11.07
CA ARG A 84 21.99 -19.85 -10.79
C ARG A 84 21.37 -20.97 -9.96
#